data_AF-A0A356X9L2-F1
#
_entry.id   AF-A0A356X9L2-F1
#
_cell.length_a   1.000
_cell.length_b   1.000
_cell.length_c   1.000
_cell.angle_alpha   90.00
_cell.angle_beta   90.00
_cell.angle_gamma   90.00
#
_symmetry.space_group_name_H-M   'P 1'
#
loop_
_entity.id
_entity.type
_entity.pdbx_description
1 polymer ?
#
loop_
_entity_poly.entity_id
_entity_poly.type
_entity_poly.pdbx_seq_one_letter_code
_entity_poly.pdbx_strand_id
1 'polypeptide(L)'
;PVEEVKEIAYKAVVSSRFVFLKKPISIMTENEMHERRFILKLKVKAYVLDIRYEFPFQSDVTELILSELSRRGLVSDEGFHAKIAE
;
A
#
# COMPACT_ATOMS: atom_id res chain seq x y z
N PRO A 1 -13.50 -5.09 6.11
CA PRO A 1 -12.58 -4.62 5.04
C PRO A 1 -11.12 -4.42 5.48
N VAL A 2 -10.82 -3.95 6.69
CA VAL A 2 -9.43 -3.64 7.10
C VAL A 2 -8.49 -4.84 6.98
N GLU A 3 -8.91 -6.00 7.48
CA GLU A 3 -8.11 -7.23 7.41
C GLU A 3 -7.85 -7.68 5.97
N GLU A 4 -8.87 -7.54 5.11
CA GLU A 4 -8.75 -7.84 3.68
C GLU A 4 -7.75 -6.90 2.98
N VAL A 5 -7.78 -5.60 3.29
CA VAL A 5 -6.81 -4.63 2.76
C VAL A 5 -5.39 -4.96 3.21
N LYS A 6 -5.21 -5.39 4.48
CA LYS A 6 -3.90 -5.83 4.98
C LYS A 6 -3.41 -7.08 4.27
N GLU A 7 -4.31 -8.03 4.00
CA GLU A 7 -3.97 -9.25 3.24
C GLU A 7 -3.56 -8.92 1.79
N ILE A 8 -4.26 -8.01 1.13
CA ILE A 8 -3.91 -7.51 -0.21
C ILE A 8 -2.52 -6.87 -0.19
N ALA A 9 -2.25 -6.00 0.78
CA ALA A 9 -0.94 -5.36 0.91
C ALA A 9 0.17 -6.37 1.22
N TYR A 10 -0.09 -7.38 2.05
CA TYR A 10 0.87 -8.45 2.30
C TYR A 10 1.20 -9.20 1.01
N LYS A 11 0.18 -9.59 0.25
CA LYS A 11 0.33 -10.28 -1.04
C LYS A 11 1.11 -9.45 -2.04
N ALA A 12 0.81 -8.15 -2.16
CA ALA A 12 1.54 -7.22 -3.03
C ALA A 12 3.03 -7.12 -2.67
N VAL A 13 3.35 -7.06 -1.38
CA VAL A 13 4.75 -7.01 -0.92
C VAL A 13 5.49 -8.32 -1.26
N VAL A 14 4.90 -9.48 -0.94
CA VAL A 14 5.59 -10.77 -1.19
C VAL A 14 5.66 -11.14 -2.68
N SER A 15 4.79 -10.58 -3.53
CA SER A 15 4.85 -10.75 -4.98
C SER A 15 5.89 -9.85 -5.65
N SER A 16 6.33 -8.77 -4.98
CA SER A 16 7.33 -7.88 -5.55
C SER A 16 8.69 -8.56 -5.63
N ARG A 17 9.30 -8.55 -6.82
CA ARG A 17 10.66 -9.09 -7.04
C ARG A 17 11.75 -8.37 -6.25
N PHE A 18 11.46 -7.20 -5.70
CA PHE A 18 12.44 -6.34 -5.03
C PHE A 18 12.51 -6.60 -3.51
N VAL A 19 11.59 -7.39 -2.94
CA VAL A 19 11.48 -7.60 -1.50
C VAL A 19 12.52 -8.58 -0.95
N PHE A 20 13.04 -8.30 0.23
CA PHE A 20 13.91 -9.19 0.99
C PHE A 20 13.15 -9.91 2.10
N LEU A 21 12.69 -11.13 1.80
CA LEU A 21 11.81 -11.93 2.67
C LEU A 21 12.46 -12.46 3.95
N LYS A 22 13.78 -12.37 4.12
CA LYS A 22 14.46 -12.80 5.36
C LYS A 22 14.26 -11.83 6.52
N LYS A 23 13.67 -10.67 6.28
CA LYS A 23 13.30 -9.70 7.31
C LYS A 23 11.78 -9.61 7.40
N PRO A 24 11.24 -9.29 8.59
CA PRO A 24 9.79 -9.24 8.77
C PRO A 24 9.15 -8.13 7.92
N ILE A 25 7.97 -8.43 7.41
CA ILE A 25 7.07 -7.46 6.78
C ILE A 25 6.08 -7.02 7.87
N SER A 26 5.84 -5.71 7.99
CA SER A 26 4.90 -5.17 8.97
C SER A 26 3.88 -4.28 8.27
N ILE A 27 2.60 -4.56 8.51
CA ILE A 27 1.47 -3.83 7.93
C ILE A 27 0.62 -3.31 9.08
N MET A 28 0.52 -2.00 9.17
CA MET A 28 -0.18 -1.29 10.23
C MET A 28 -1.26 -0.40 9.63
N THR A 29 -2.27 -0.11 10.44
CA THR A 29 -3.36 0.78 10.06
C THR A 29 -3.52 1.82 11.15
N GLU A 30 -3.55 3.09 10.77
CA GLU A 30 -3.74 4.21 11.67
C GLU A 30 -4.99 4.98 11.25
N ASN A 31 -5.79 5.40 12.21
CA ASN A 31 -6.91 6.29 11.95
C ASN A 31 -6.38 7.73 12.04
N GLU A 32 -6.43 8.46 10.93
CA GLU A 32 -6.04 9.87 10.86
C GLU A 32 -7.25 10.73 10.50
N MET A 33 -7.32 11.95 11.03
CA MET A 33 -8.33 12.92 10.62
C MET A 33 -7.74 13.79 9.50
N HIS A 34 -8.35 13.76 8.33
CA HIS A 34 -7.96 14.55 7.17
C HIS A 34 -9.16 15.34 6.66
N GLU A 35 -9.06 16.66 6.59
CA GLU A 35 -10.12 17.56 6.08
C GLU A 35 -11.51 17.28 6.70
N ARG A 36 -11.56 17.09 8.03
CA ARG A 36 -12.78 16.76 8.81
C ARG A 36 -13.40 15.40 8.48
N ARG A 37 -12.68 14.52 7.78
CA ARG A 37 -13.05 13.12 7.52
C ARG A 37 -12.08 12.19 8.24
N PHE A 38 -12.57 11.09 8.77
CA PHE A 38 -11.72 10.02 9.29
C PHE A 38 -11.24 9.16 8.13
N ILE A 39 -9.92 9.01 8.00
CA ILE A 39 -9.27 8.18 7.00
C ILE A 39 -8.48 7.07 7.69
N LEU A 40 -8.48 5.88 7.08
CA LEU A 40 -7.63 4.78 7.50
C LEU A 40 -6.35 4.81 6.65
N LYS A 41 -5.24 5.15 7.30
CA LYS A 41 -3.91 5.13 6.69
C LYS A 41 -3.28 3.77 6.83
N LEU A 42 -3.01 3.13 5.70
CA LEU A 42 -2.25 1.89 5.64
C LEU A 42 -0.74 2.20 5.60
N LYS A 43 0.01 1.64 6.55
CA LYS A 43 1.47 1.71 6.59
C LYS A 43 2.06 0.34 6.30
N VAL A 44 2.86 0.26 5.24
CA VAL A 44 3.56 -0.96 4.83
C VAL A 44 5.05 -0.77 5.04
N LYS A 45 5.66 -1.63 5.87
CA LYS A 45 7.10 -1.66 6.10
C LYS A 45 7.67 -2.99 5.62
N ALA A 46 8.66 -2.92 4.75
CA ALA A 46 9.37 -4.07 4.21
C ALA A 46 10.83 -3.68 3.91
N TYR A 47 11.66 -4.70 3.71
CA TYR A 47 13.07 -4.52 3.36
C TYR A 47 13.26 -4.87 1.90
N VAL A 48 14.09 -4.10 1.19
CA VAL A 48 14.43 -4.36 -0.21
C VAL A 48 15.73 -5.16 -0.33
N LEU A 49 15.90 -5.88 -1.45
CA LEU A 49 17.11 -6.65 -1.75
C LEU A 49 18.36 -5.78 -1.93
N ASP A 50 18.17 -4.57 -2.47
CA ASP A 50 19.23 -3.61 -2.78
C ASP A 50 18.64 -2.20 -2.65
N ILE A 51 19.45 -1.25 -2.18
CA ILE A 51 19.04 0.15 -1.99
C ILE A 51 18.55 0.80 -3.29
N ARG A 52 19.03 0.35 -4.45
CA ARG A 52 18.60 0.85 -5.77
C ARG A 52 17.15 0.49 -6.10
N TYR A 53 16.58 -0.50 -5.39
CA TYR A 53 15.21 -0.94 -5.61
C TYR A 53 14.20 -0.26 -4.69
N GLU A 54 14.59 0.70 -3.86
CA GLU A 54 13.67 1.41 -2.97
C GLU A 54 12.47 2.02 -3.72
N PHE A 55 12.73 2.87 -4.72
CA PHE A 55 11.65 3.51 -5.50
C PHE A 55 10.91 2.52 -6.41
N PRO A 56 11.58 1.60 -7.15
CA PRO A 56 10.89 0.55 -7.89
C PRO A 56 9.97 -0.33 -7.02
N PHE A 57 10.42 -0.71 -5.83
CA PHE A 57 9.61 -1.47 -4.87
C PHE A 57 8.39 -0.68 -4.40
N GLN A 58 8.58 0.59 -4.05
CA GLN A 58 7.47 1.45 -3.64
C GLN A 58 6.42 1.57 -4.74
N SER A 59 6.82 1.80 -6.00
CA SER A 59 5.89 1.89 -7.12
C SER A 59 5.14 0.59 -7.35
N ASP A 60 5.89 -0.52 -7.46
CA ASP A 60 5.36 -1.86 -7.73
C ASP A 60 4.32 -2.28 -6.67
N VAL A 61 4.66 -2.15 -5.39
CA VAL A 61 3.73 -2.48 -4.29
C VAL A 61 2.51 -1.56 -4.30
N THR A 62 2.68 -0.27 -4.59
CA THR A 62 1.57 0.68 -4.63
C THR A 62 0.61 0.34 -5.78
N GLU A 63 1.13 0.10 -6.97
CA GLU A 63 0.33 -0.26 -8.15
C GLU A 63 -0.43 -1.57 -7.94
N LEU A 64 0.21 -2.59 -7.36
CA LEU A 64 -0.42 -3.87 -7.05
C LEU A 64 -1.55 -3.72 -6.03
N ILE A 65 -1.33 -2.95 -4.97
CA ILE A 65 -2.36 -2.69 -3.95
C ILE A 65 -3.54 -1.95 -4.58
N LEU A 66 -3.30 -0.84 -5.27
CA LEU A 66 -4.35 -0.01 -5.85
C LEU A 66 -5.15 -0.76 -6.92
N SER A 67 -4.46 -1.53 -7.78
CA SER A 67 -5.11 -2.35 -8.80
C SER A 67 -6.04 -3.38 -8.18
N GLU A 68 -5.59 -4.08 -7.13
CA GLU A 68 -6.39 -5.11 -6.48
C GLU A 68 -7.55 -4.53 -5.67
N LEU A 69 -7.34 -3.38 -5.00
CA LEU A 69 -8.41 -2.68 -4.30
C LEU A 69 -9.48 -2.17 -5.28
N SER A 70 -9.08 -1.60 -6.40
CA SER A 70 -9.98 -1.13 -7.46
C SER A 70 -10.77 -2.31 -8.06
N ARG A 71 -10.08 -3.40 -8.39
CA ARG A 71 -10.70 -4.64 -8.91
C ARG A 71 -11.77 -5.22 -7.97
N ARG A 72 -11.61 -5.05 -6.66
CA ARG A 72 -12.58 -5.52 -5.64
C ARG A 72 -13.61 -4.47 -5.23
N GLY A 73 -13.56 -3.25 -5.78
CA GLY A 73 -14.44 -2.16 -5.38
C GLY A 73 -14.22 -1.68 -3.94
N LEU A 74 -13.02 -1.85 -3.39
CA LEU A 74 -12.66 -1.46 -2.02
C LEU A 74 -12.18 0.01 -1.92
N VAL A 75 -11.92 0.65 -3.05
CA VAL A 75 -11.56 2.07 -3.16
C VAL A 75 -12.41 2.73 -4.24
N SER A 76 -12.84 3.97 -3.99
CA SER A 76 -13.57 4.80 -4.94
C SER A 76 -12.63 5.75 -5.69
N ASP A 77 -12.93 6.05 -6.96
CA ASP A 77 -12.13 6.95 -7.81
C ASP A 77 -11.92 8.36 -7.22
N GLU A 78 -12.81 8.82 -6.33
CA GLU A 78 -12.66 10.13 -5.66
C GLU A 78 -11.33 10.28 -4.90
N GLY A 79 -10.74 9.17 -4.41
CA GLY A 79 -9.46 9.18 -3.70
C GLY A 79 -8.22 9.35 -4.59
N PHE A 80 -8.33 9.14 -5.91
CA PHE A 80 -7.21 9.26 -6.85
C PHE A 80 -6.93 10.71 -7.26
N HIS A 81 -7.95 11.58 -7.26
CA HIS A 81 -7.83 12.96 -7.74
C HIS A 81 -7.17 13.92 -6.74
N ALA A 82 -7.21 13.63 -5.44
CA ALA A 82 -6.73 14.55 -4.40
C ALA A 82 -5.20 14.79 -4.42
N LYS A 83 -4.41 13.91 -5.06
CA LYS A 83 -2.93 14.06 -5.15
C LYS A 83 -2.41 14.64 -6.46
N ILE A 84 -3.28 14.84 -7.46
CA ILE A 84 -2.89 15.41 -8.76
C ILE A 84 -3.05 16.95 -8.73
N ALA A 85 -3.67 17.50 -7.69
CA ALA A 85 -4.01 18.91 -7.56
C ALA A 85 -3.07 19.72 -6.63
N GLU A 86 -1.94 19.16 -6.20
CA GLU A 86 -0.88 19.85 -5.44
C GLU A 86 0.46 19.73 -6.20
#